data_AF-A0A382X282-F1
#
_entry.id   AF-A0A382X282-F1
#
_cell.length_a   1.000
_cell.length_b   1.000
_cell.length_c   1.000
_cell.angle_alpha   90.00
_cell.angle_beta   90.00
_cell.angle_gamma   90.00
#
_symmetry.space_group_name_H-M   'P 1'
#
loop_
_entity.id
_entity.type
_entity.pdbx_description
1 polymer ?
#
loop_
_entity_poly.entity_id
_entity_poly.type
_entity_poly.pdbx_seq_one_letter_code
_entity_poly.pdbx_strand_id
1 'polypeptide(L)'
;RASQVDGIAPVFYVRAGDDGKLFGAVTNADIADKLNEGQLDFEVDRRTVELEEPLKRLGLHRVPIRFHSQVEVEIEVLVEHKEE
;
A
#
# COMPACT_ATOMS: atom_id res chain seq x y z
N ARG A 1 1.45 9.76 17.19
CA ARG A 1 1.80 8.39 16.74
C ARG A 1 1.00 7.98 15.50
N ALA A 2 -0.27 8.38 15.32
CA ALA A 2 -0.99 8.21 14.06
C ALA A 2 -0.54 9.16 12.93
N SER A 3 -0.04 10.35 13.28
CA SER A 3 0.27 11.43 12.33
C SER A 3 1.44 11.18 11.38
N GLN A 4 2.21 10.10 11.55
CA GLN A 4 3.39 9.84 10.73
C GLN A 4 3.05 9.03 9.47
N VAL A 5 1.94 8.27 9.49
CA VAL A 5 1.44 7.51 8.34
C VAL A 5 0.42 8.32 7.54
N ASP A 6 -0.24 9.27 8.19
CA ASP A 6 -1.16 10.24 7.58
C ASP A 6 -0.38 11.15 6.63
N GLY A 7 -0.40 10.82 5.33
CA GLY A 7 0.33 11.54 4.28
C GLY A 7 1.50 10.78 3.65
N ILE A 8 1.80 9.55 4.08
CA ILE A 8 2.74 8.68 3.35
C ILE A 8 1.95 7.98 2.24
N ALA A 9 2.24 8.37 1.00
CA ALA A 9 1.73 7.72 -0.19
C ALA A 9 2.81 6.82 -0.80
N PRO A 10 2.89 5.52 -0.41
CA PRO A 10 3.84 4.61 -1.02
C PRO A 10 3.48 4.40 -2.49
N VAL A 11 4.46 4.67 -3.37
CA VAL A 11 4.32 4.49 -4.81
C VAL A 11 4.85 3.11 -5.21
N PHE A 12 4.00 2.32 -5.85
CA PHE A 12 4.33 1.01 -6.39
C PHE A 12 4.48 1.10 -7.90
N TYR A 13 5.70 0.87 -8.37
CA TYR A 13 6.02 0.77 -9.79
C TYR A 13 5.90 -0.68 -10.24
N VAL A 14 4.84 -0.99 -10.96
CA VAL A 14 4.51 -2.35 -11.39
C VAL A 14 4.29 -2.39 -12.90
N ARG A 15 4.60 -3.52 -13.52
CA ARG A 15 4.28 -3.73 -14.94
C ARG A 15 2.78 -3.98 -15.08
N ALA A 16 2.15 -3.22 -15.95
CA ALA A 16 0.75 -3.36 -16.30
C ALA A 16 0.64 -3.70 -17.79
N GLY A 17 -0.34 -4.50 -18.14
CA GLY A 17 -0.71 -4.72 -19.53
C GLY A 17 -1.54 -3.57 -20.07
N ASP A 18 -1.63 -3.51 -21.40
CA ASP A 18 -2.44 -2.56 -22.17
C ASP A 18 -3.91 -2.50 -21.71
N ASP A 19 -4.43 -3.60 -21.15
CA ASP A 19 -5.80 -3.72 -20.63
C ASP A 19 -6.00 -3.01 -19.26
N GLY A 20 -4.95 -2.39 -18.70
CA GLY A 20 -4.97 -1.76 -17.37
C GLY A 20 -4.93 -2.76 -16.20
N LYS A 21 -4.77 -4.05 -16.50
CA LYS A 21 -4.47 -5.11 -15.53
C LYS A 21 -2.98 -5.17 -15.22
N LEU A 22 -2.66 -5.27 -13.95
CA LEU A 22 -1.31 -5.52 -13.49
C LEU A 22 -0.89 -6.95 -13.88
N PHE A 23 0.35 -7.11 -14.37
CA PHE A 23 0.95 -8.43 -14.56
C PHE A 23 1.25 -9.10 -13.21
N GLY A 24 1.45 -8.29 -12.16
CA GLY A 24 1.53 -8.72 -10.77
C GLY A 24 0.28 -8.38 -9.97
N ALA A 25 0.38 -8.50 -8.66
CA ALA A 25 -0.64 -8.02 -7.73
C ALA A 25 0.04 -7.42 -6.52
N VAL A 26 -0.38 -6.22 -6.12
CA VAL A 26 0.08 -5.61 -4.87
C VAL A 26 -0.74 -6.23 -3.74
N THR A 27 -0.07 -6.90 -2.83
CA THR A 27 -0.70 -7.58 -1.69
C THR A 27 -0.51 -6.77 -0.41
N ASN A 28 -1.25 -7.10 0.64
CA ASN A 28 -1.06 -6.48 1.96
C ASN A 28 0.37 -6.63 2.49
N ALA A 29 1.05 -7.74 2.17
CA ALA A 29 2.45 -7.96 2.52
C ALA A 29 3.36 -6.97 1.79
N ASP A 30 3.14 -6.75 0.49
CA ASP A 30 3.91 -5.79 -0.31
C ASP A 30 3.74 -4.35 0.22
N ILE A 31 2.51 -3.99 0.59
CA ILE A 31 2.18 -2.69 1.22
C ILE A 31 2.89 -2.55 2.56
N ALA A 32 2.82 -3.58 3.41
CA ALA A 32 3.48 -3.58 4.71
C ALA A 32 5.00 -3.45 4.56
N ASP A 33 5.63 -4.23 3.67
CA ASP A 33 7.07 -4.16 3.39
C ASP A 33 7.46 -2.75 2.91
N LYS A 34 6.70 -2.18 1.97
CA LYS A 34 6.98 -0.85 1.45
C LYS A 34 6.85 0.27 2.47
N LEU A 35 5.88 0.14 3.37
CA LEU A 35 5.73 1.05 4.50
C LEU A 35 6.92 0.92 5.46
N ASN A 36 7.37 -0.30 5.75
CA ASN A 36 8.55 -0.58 6.57
C ASN A 36 9.87 -0.12 5.92
N GLU A 37 9.95 -0.13 4.58
CA GLU A 37 11.05 0.49 3.82
C GLU A 37 11.05 2.02 3.96
N GLY A 38 9.85 2.62 3.99
CA GLY A 38 9.67 4.00 4.40
C GLY A 38 10.18 4.17 5.82
N GLN A 39 10.86 5.28 6.13
CA GLN A 39 11.44 5.54 7.45
C GLN A 39 10.33 5.78 8.51
N LEU A 40 9.56 4.74 8.79
CA LEU A 40 8.56 4.69 9.84
C LEU A 40 9.27 4.31 11.14
N ASP A 41 8.91 5.01 12.22
CA ASP A 41 9.33 4.67 13.59
C ASP A 41 8.63 3.41 14.15
N PHE A 42 7.84 2.69 13.33
CA PHE A 42 7.08 1.52 13.72
C PHE A 42 6.96 0.51 12.58
N GLU A 43 6.82 -0.76 12.96
CA GLU A 43 6.71 -1.87 12.03
C GLU A 43 5.22 -2.10 11.65
N VAL A 44 4.91 -2.03 10.36
CA VAL A 44 3.60 -2.39 9.81
C VAL A 44 3.59 -3.88 9.49
N ASP A 45 2.67 -4.61 10.10
CA ASP A 45 2.48 -6.03 9.80
C ASP A 45 1.37 -6.19 8.77
N ARG A 46 1.47 -7.17 7.86
CA ARG A 46 0.42 -7.48 6.88
C ARG A 46 -0.95 -7.76 7.52
N ARG A 47 -1.00 -8.15 8.80
CA ARG A 47 -2.24 -8.36 9.57
C ARG A 47 -2.96 -7.06 9.93
N THR A 48 -2.23 -5.95 9.98
CA THR A 48 -2.79 -4.62 10.27
C THR A 48 -3.34 -3.94 9.02
N VAL A 49 -2.90 -4.37 7.84
CA VAL A 49 -3.37 -3.86 6.55
C VAL A 49 -4.67 -4.56 6.17
N GLU A 50 -5.79 -3.84 6.22
CA GLU A 50 -7.10 -4.34 5.79
C GLU A 50 -7.20 -4.22 4.27
N LEU A 51 -6.78 -5.29 3.60
CA LEU A 51 -6.90 -5.44 2.16
C LEU A 51 -7.73 -6.69 1.85
N GLU A 52 -8.98 -6.49 1.43
CA GLU A 52 -9.91 -7.58 1.08
C GLU A 52 -9.47 -8.28 -0.21
N GLU A 53 -9.04 -7.50 -1.20
CA GLU A 53 -8.58 -8.01 -2.49
C GLU A 53 -7.24 -7.38 -2.89
N PRO A 54 -6.29 -8.18 -3.40
CA PRO A 54 -5.01 -7.65 -3.86
C PRO A 54 -5.20 -6.71 -5.05
N LEU A 55 -4.43 -5.61 -5.07
CA LEU A 55 -4.55 -4.59 -6.11
C LEU A 55 -3.98 -5.14 -7.42
N LYS A 56 -4.85 -5.25 -8.43
CA LYS A 56 -4.53 -5.74 -9.78
C LYS A 56 -4.75 -4.69 -10.85
N ARG A 57 -4.92 -3.43 -10.45
CA ARG A 57 -5.22 -2.31 -11.35
C ARG A 57 -4.31 -1.14 -11.03
N LEU A 58 -3.88 -0.44 -12.08
CA LEU A 58 -3.21 0.85 -11.96
C LEU A 58 -4.16 1.91 -11.37
N GLY A 59 -3.58 2.86 -10.65
CA GLY A 59 -4.30 3.99 -10.06
C GLY A 59 -4.06 4.15 -8.57
N LEU A 60 -4.80 5.07 -7.97
CA LEU A 60 -4.75 5.35 -6.54
C LEU A 60 -5.75 4.47 -5.80
N HIS A 61 -5.27 3.75 -4.80
CA HIS A 61 -6.05 2.83 -3.98
C HIS A 61 -5.94 3.24 -2.52
N ARG A 62 -7.08 3.39 -1.86
CA ARG A 62 -7.15 3.74 -0.44
C ARG A 62 -7.20 2.46 0.36
N VAL A 63 -6.20 2.26 1.22
CA VAL A 63 -6.08 1.05 2.04
C VAL A 63 -6.12 1.46 3.51
N PRO A 64 -7.13 1.04 4.27
CA PRO A 64 -7.18 1.27 5.70
C PRO A 64 -6.20 0.34 6.44
N ILE A 65 -5.47 0.90 7.39
CA ILE A 65 -4.57 0.20 8.29
C ILE A 65 -5.12 0.33 9.70
N ARG A 66 -5.43 -0.82 10.29
CA ARG A 66 -5.87 -0.95 11.69
C ARG A 66 -4.72 -1.34 12.58
N PHE A 67 -4.29 -0.40 13.40
CA PHE A 67 -3.33 -0.66 14.47
C PHE A 67 -4.06 -1.16 15.72
N HIS A 68 -3.45 -2.13 16.41
CA HIS A 68 -3.95 -2.71 17.66
C HIS A 68 -4.14 -1.67 18.78
N SER A 69 -3.55 -0.48 18.66
CA SER A 69 -3.69 0.63 19.60
C SER A 69 -5.00 1.42 19.45
N GLN A 70 -6.06 0.84 18.86
CA GLN A 70 -7.30 1.53 18.48
C GLN A 70 -7.09 2.71 17.53
N VAL A 71 -6.07 2.63 16.67
CA VAL A 71 -5.78 3.67 15.68
C VAL A 71 -6.08 3.11 14.30
N GLU A 72 -7.01 3.75 13.59
CA GLU A 72 -7.29 3.54 12.18
C GLU A 72 -6.63 4.64 11.37
N VAL A 73 -5.85 4.28 10.35
CA VAL A 73 -5.22 5.23 9.43
C VAL A 73 -5.52 4.79 8.01
N GLU A 74 -5.96 5.71 7.16
CA GLU A 74 -6.12 5.45 5.73
C GLU A 74 -4.84 5.90 5.00
N ILE A 75 -4.27 5.01 4.17
CA ILE A 75 -3.14 5.35 3.31
C ILE A 75 -3.55 5.32 1.84
N GLU A 76 -2.98 6.23 1.05
CA GLU A 76 -3.18 6.30 -0.40
C GLU A 76 -2.02 5.57 -1.09
N VAL A 77 -2.29 4.36 -1.58
CA VAL A 77 -1.34 3.55 -2.34
C VAL A 77 -1.44 3.93 -3.80
N LEU A 78 -0.39 4.53 -4.36
CA LEU A 78 -0.34 4.87 -5.78
C LEU A 78 0.32 3.75 -6.56
N VAL A 79 -0.40 3.18 -7.52
CA VAL A 79 0.09 2.08 -8.36
C VAL A 79 0.28 2.60 -9.78
N GLU A 80 1.54 2.77 -10.17
CA GLU A 80 1.92 3.34 -11.48
C GLU A 80 2.59 2.30 -12.38
N HIS A 81 2.44 2.52 -13.68
CA HIS A 81 3.10 1.72 -14.69
C HIS A 81 4.59 2.06 -14.68
N LYS A 82 5.44 1.06 -14.44
CA LYS A 82 6.88 1.23 -14.63
C LYS A 82 7.19 1.19 -16.13
N GLU A 83 7.25 2.35 -16.77
CA GLU A 83 7.86 2.47 -18.09
C GLU A 83 9.40 2.32 -17.96
N GLU A 84 9.98 1.38 -18.70
CA GLU A 84 11.43 1.24 -18.92
C GLU A 84 11.76 1.54 -20.38
#